data_AF-A0A437UBA2-F1
#
_entry.id   AF-A0A437UBA2-F1
#
_cell.length_a   1.000
_cell.length_b   1.000
_cell.length_c   1.000
_cell.angle_alpha   90.00
_cell.angle_beta   90.00
_cell.angle_gamma   90.00
#
_symmetry.space_group_name_H-M   'P 1'
#
loop_
_entity.id
_entity.type
_entity.pdbx_description
1 polymer ?
#
loop_
_entity_poly.entity_id
_entity_poly.type
_entity_poly.pdbx_seq_one_letter_code
_entity_poly.pdbx_strand_id
1 'polypeptide(L)'
;MITSVFSKSRPINYVIVIILLVICFLFYQFNTSSLDLTGIEIGQKSILLLLLVGSLLITNFITKKNGLSKDNSYTFLLFFIFLILFPDTLSDLKLILSNAFILLALRRLISMHSMITPKEKIFDASLWIFLASLINFWCILFLLLVFSSIILHVSRDYRNWLIPFIAFFTVLVIGLMFSLALYPAFLTLYPKQIYVDFKVKDLTNIFQNIAVAIYIVVSLIAFVSMLFILQSKMSHLISSYRKIIFAFLIALAVYFVMPEKHNSYLIYTFVPVAIMLTNYLETIKKIWLKEGIVLLLVLASLVTYLLQIL
;
A
#
# COMPACT_ATOMS: atom_id res chain seq x y z
N MET A 1 21.30 -13.73 11.17
CA MET A 1 20.43 -13.52 12.36
C MET A 1 19.15 -12.72 12.08
N ILE A 2 19.09 -11.75 11.16
CA ILE A 2 17.86 -10.98 10.91
C ILE A 2 16.71 -11.89 10.46
N THR A 3 16.97 -12.85 9.58
CA THR A 3 15.89 -13.73 9.12
C THR A 3 15.38 -14.66 10.21
N SER A 4 16.22 -15.13 11.14
CA SER A 4 15.77 -15.97 12.24
C SER A 4 14.83 -15.20 13.18
N VAL A 5 15.09 -13.90 13.42
CA VAL A 5 14.19 -13.02 14.17
C VAL A 5 12.84 -12.89 13.48
N PHE A 6 12.82 -12.47 12.21
CA PHE A 6 11.57 -12.20 11.47
C PHE A 6 10.87 -13.45 10.93
N SER A 7 11.47 -14.64 11.06
CA SER A 7 10.85 -15.92 10.67
C SER A 7 9.68 -16.33 11.57
N LYS A 8 9.54 -15.71 12.74
CA LYS A 8 8.46 -15.96 13.71
C LYS A 8 7.70 -14.66 13.97
N SER A 9 6.37 -14.71 14.08
CA SER A 9 5.56 -13.54 14.39
C SER A 9 5.55 -13.17 15.88
N ARG A 10 6.71 -12.79 16.44
CA ARG A 10 6.81 -12.36 17.85
C ARG A 10 6.40 -10.90 18.02
N PRO A 11 5.68 -10.52 19.10
CA PRO A 11 5.32 -9.13 19.38
C PRO A 11 6.50 -8.15 19.29
N ILE A 12 7.66 -8.57 19.82
CA ILE A 12 8.90 -7.78 19.81
C ILE A 12 9.34 -7.36 18.41
N ASN A 13 9.12 -8.20 17.38
CA ASN A 13 9.53 -7.88 16.01
C ASN A 13 8.73 -6.71 15.44
N TYR A 14 7.44 -6.62 15.80
CA TYR A 14 6.58 -5.51 15.38
C TYR A 14 6.99 -4.22 16.09
N VAL A 15 7.28 -4.30 17.38
CA VAL A 15 7.76 -3.15 18.18
C VAL A 15 9.06 -2.59 17.61
N ILE A 16 10.02 -3.45 17.26
CA ILE A 16 11.30 -3.03 16.64
C ILE A 16 11.06 -2.24 15.35
N VAL A 17 10.23 -2.75 14.45
CA VAL A 17 9.96 -2.07 13.16
C VAL A 17 9.17 -0.77 13.35
N ILE A 18 8.25 -0.71 14.32
CA ILE A 18 7.54 0.53 14.65
C ILE A 18 8.51 1.59 15.20
N ILE A 19 9.40 1.22 16.13
CA ILE A 19 10.41 2.14 16.66
C ILE A 19 11.32 2.64 15.53
N LEU A 20 11.75 1.73 14.65
CA LEU A 20 12.58 2.09 13.50
C LEU A 20 11.87 3.06 12.55
N LEU A 21 10.57 2.85 12.29
CA LEU A 21 9.74 3.79 11.53
C LEU A 21 9.66 5.16 12.20
N VAL A 22 9.44 5.21 13.52
CA VAL A 22 9.38 6.48 14.26
C VAL A 22 10.71 7.23 14.16
N ILE A 23 11.83 6.52 14.32
CA ILE A 23 13.18 7.13 14.21
C ILE A 23 13.40 7.69 12.80
N CYS A 24 13.13 6.90 11.76
CA CYS A 24 13.24 7.36 10.38
C CYS A 24 12.32 8.56 10.14
N PHE A 25 11.04 8.46 10.51
CA PHE A 25 10.09 9.56 10.36
C PHE A 25 10.59 10.85 11.01
N LEU A 26 11.01 10.81 12.27
CA LEU A 26 11.56 11.99 12.95
C LEU A 26 12.80 12.53 12.23
N PHE A 27 13.73 11.66 11.85
CA PHE A 27 14.93 12.06 11.11
C PHE A 27 14.58 12.78 9.79
N TYR A 28 13.63 12.25 9.01
CA TYR A 28 13.17 12.88 7.78
C TYR A 28 12.55 14.25 8.07
N GLN A 29 11.62 14.31 9.02
CA GLN A 29 10.92 15.55 9.38
C GLN A 29 11.89 16.64 9.87
N PHE A 30 12.93 16.30 10.64
CA PHE A 30 13.92 17.30 11.10
C PHE A 30 14.77 17.87 9.96
N ASN A 31 15.04 17.12 8.89
CA ASN A 31 15.84 17.60 7.77
C ASN A 31 15.02 18.37 6.73
N THR A 32 13.74 18.04 6.54
CA THR A 32 12.91 18.66 5.50
C THR A 32 12.05 19.83 5.98
N SER A 33 11.88 20.00 7.29
CA SER A 33 10.98 21.01 7.83
C SER A 33 11.67 22.35 8.03
N SER A 34 10.92 23.44 7.83
CA SER A 34 11.33 24.76 8.28
C SER A 34 11.50 24.81 9.80
N LEU A 35 12.41 25.67 10.26
CA LEU A 35 12.70 25.89 11.69
C LEU A 35 11.48 26.43 12.45
N ASP A 36 10.59 27.15 11.76
CA ASP A 36 9.34 27.65 12.33
C ASP A 36 8.22 26.63 12.09
N LEU A 37 7.95 25.80 13.10
CA LEU A 37 6.84 24.84 13.08
C LEU A 37 5.61 25.42 13.80
N THR A 38 4.50 25.52 13.08
CA THR A 38 3.23 25.91 13.69
C THR A 38 2.59 24.74 14.45
N GLY A 39 1.76 25.03 15.46
CA GLY A 39 1.03 23.98 16.20
C GLY A 39 0.12 23.10 15.32
N ILE A 40 -0.39 23.67 14.22
CA ILE A 40 -1.19 22.96 13.22
C ILE A 40 -0.34 21.95 12.44
N GLU A 41 0.86 22.33 12.02
CA GLU A 41 1.78 21.43 11.32
C GLU A 41 2.23 20.26 12.20
N ILE A 42 2.47 20.50 13.49
CA ILE A 42 2.77 19.45 14.46
C ILE A 42 1.59 18.46 14.55
N GLY A 43 0.36 18.98 14.61
CA GLY A 43 -0.85 18.16 14.56
C GLY A 43 -0.95 17.31 13.29
N GLN A 44 -0.68 17.90 12.11
CA GLN A 44 -0.68 17.18 10.84
C GLN A 44 0.38 16.07 10.79
N LYS A 45 1.60 16.33 11.26
CA LYS A 45 2.67 15.33 11.32
C LYS A 45 2.37 14.20 12.30
N SER A 46 1.70 14.50 13.41
CA SER A 46 1.22 13.49 14.36
C SER A 46 0.19 12.55 13.72
N ILE A 47 -0.79 13.10 13.00
CA ILE A 47 -1.78 12.33 12.23
C ILE A 47 -1.07 11.48 11.16
N LEU A 48 -0.08 12.05 10.48
CA LEU A 48 0.71 11.36 9.46
C LEU A 48 1.42 10.13 10.02
N LEU A 49 2.10 10.28 11.15
CA LEU A 49 2.78 9.19 11.85
C LEU A 49 1.78 8.10 12.28
N LEU A 50 0.62 8.49 12.82
CA LEU A 50 -0.42 7.56 13.21
C LEU A 50 -0.95 6.76 12.02
N LEU A 51 -1.14 7.41 10.86
CA LEU A 51 -1.55 6.73 9.63
C LEU A 51 -0.48 5.78 9.10
N LEU A 52 0.81 6.15 9.16
CA LEU A 52 1.92 5.29 8.77
C LEU A 52 1.99 4.04 9.66
N VAL A 53 1.95 4.19 10.98
CA VAL A 53 1.90 3.06 11.92
C VAL A 53 0.64 2.22 11.70
N GLY A 54 -0.51 2.87 11.48
CA GLY A 54 -1.77 2.21 11.14
C GLY A 54 -1.67 1.37 9.86
N SER A 55 -1.02 1.88 8.81
CA SER A 55 -0.82 1.19 7.54
C SER A 55 0.03 -0.08 7.69
N LEU A 56 1.09 -0.02 8.52
CA LEU A 56 1.89 -1.18 8.92
C LEU A 56 1.03 -2.25 9.62
N LEU A 57 0.23 -1.83 10.61
CA LEU A 57 -0.63 -2.74 11.38
C LEU A 57 -1.72 -3.37 10.52
N ILE A 58 -2.36 -2.59 9.65
CA ILE A 58 -3.36 -3.10 8.70
C ILE A 58 -2.71 -4.12 7.76
N THR A 59 -1.50 -3.85 7.26
CA THR A 59 -0.75 -4.80 6.41
C THR A 59 -0.53 -6.14 7.12
N ASN A 60 -0.09 -6.12 8.38
CA ASN A 60 0.06 -7.33 9.18
C ASN A 60 -1.27 -8.04 9.46
N PHE A 61 -2.35 -7.29 9.68
CA PHE A 61 -3.68 -7.85 9.86
C PHE A 61 -4.14 -8.56 8.58
N ILE A 62 -3.95 -7.95 7.41
CA ILE A 62 -4.29 -8.54 6.10
C ILE A 62 -3.55 -9.87 5.91
N THR A 63 -2.25 -9.92 6.19
CA THR A 63 -1.46 -11.13 5.95
C THR A 63 -1.82 -12.26 6.89
N LYS A 64 -1.85 -11.99 8.21
CA LYS A 64 -2.17 -13.02 9.22
C LYS A 64 -3.59 -13.53 9.09
N LYS A 65 -4.57 -12.64 8.97
CA LYS A 65 -5.98 -13.03 8.96
C LYS A 65 -6.35 -13.89 7.75
N ASN A 66 -5.63 -13.73 6.64
CA ASN A 66 -5.89 -14.43 5.39
C ASN A 66 -4.86 -15.53 5.06
N GLY A 67 -3.97 -15.89 6.00
CA GLY A 67 -2.98 -16.95 5.80
C GLY A 67 -2.03 -16.71 4.62
N LEU A 68 -1.71 -15.44 4.33
CA LEU A 68 -0.89 -15.06 3.17
C LEU A 68 0.61 -15.20 3.41
N SER A 69 1.00 -15.51 4.65
CA SER A 69 2.35 -15.87 5.07
C SER A 69 2.29 -17.02 6.08
N LYS A 70 3.42 -17.73 6.27
CA LYS A 70 3.59 -18.81 7.26
C LYS A 70 3.91 -18.25 8.65
N ASP A 71 3.05 -17.38 9.20
CA ASP A 71 3.19 -16.78 10.54
C ASP A 71 4.56 -16.12 10.82
N ASN A 72 5.12 -15.50 9.80
CA ASN A 72 6.33 -14.70 9.90
C ASN A 72 6.02 -13.20 9.87
N SER A 73 7.01 -12.38 10.21
CA SER A 73 6.91 -10.92 10.24
C SER A 73 7.63 -10.25 9.05
N TYR A 74 7.96 -10.99 7.98
CA TYR A 74 8.66 -10.41 6.82
C TYR A 74 7.83 -9.37 6.08
N THR A 75 6.52 -9.60 5.85
CA THR A 75 5.71 -8.59 5.14
C THR A 75 5.71 -7.25 5.86
N PHE A 76 5.69 -7.27 7.20
CA PHE A 76 5.76 -6.07 8.03
C PHE A 76 7.09 -5.33 7.86
N LEU A 77 8.21 -6.07 7.91
CA LEU A 77 9.55 -5.53 7.66
C LEU A 77 9.70 -4.97 6.24
N LEU A 78 9.26 -5.72 5.23
CA LEU A 78 9.37 -5.35 3.82
C LEU A 78 8.53 -4.11 3.49
N PHE A 79 7.33 -4.00 4.05
CA PHE A 79 6.52 -2.79 3.89
C PHE A 79 7.21 -1.57 4.51
N PHE A 80 7.79 -1.71 5.70
CA PHE A 80 8.63 -0.67 6.29
C PHE A 80 9.83 -0.30 5.40
N ILE A 81 10.55 -1.29 4.87
CA ILE A 81 11.69 -1.08 3.95
C ILE A 81 11.25 -0.27 2.73
N PHE A 82 10.08 -0.55 2.15
CA PHE A 82 9.57 0.21 1.01
C PHE A 82 9.17 1.64 1.37
N LEU A 83 8.63 1.89 2.58
CA LEU A 83 8.36 3.25 3.05
C LEU A 83 9.64 4.08 3.14
N ILE A 84 10.71 3.54 3.74
CA ILE A 84 11.99 4.28 3.84
C ILE A 84 12.76 4.34 2.52
N LEU A 85 12.52 3.41 1.59
CA LEU A 85 13.11 3.49 0.25
C LEU A 85 12.63 4.73 -0.53
N PHE A 86 11.42 5.21 -0.22
CA PHE A 86 10.80 6.41 -0.79
C PHE A 86 10.44 7.41 0.32
N PRO A 87 11.43 8.14 0.88
CA PRO A 87 11.25 9.01 2.03
C PRO A 87 10.22 10.13 1.82
N ASP A 88 9.99 10.57 0.57
CA ASP A 88 8.94 11.53 0.22
C ASP A 88 7.54 11.05 0.61
N THR A 89 7.33 9.73 0.74
CA THR A 89 6.08 9.20 1.28
C THR A 89 5.86 9.62 2.73
N LEU A 90 6.91 9.91 3.51
CA LEU A 90 6.84 10.26 4.94
C LEU A 90 6.39 11.71 5.20
N SER A 91 6.21 12.54 4.18
CA SER A 91 5.67 13.92 4.29
C SER A 91 4.30 14.10 3.64
N ASP A 92 3.91 13.23 2.69
CA ASP A 92 2.66 13.42 1.93
C ASP A 92 1.44 12.79 2.63
N LEU A 93 0.68 13.63 3.34
CA LEU A 93 -0.54 13.24 4.04
C LEU A 93 -1.64 12.75 3.10
N LYS A 94 -1.83 13.38 1.92
CA LYS A 94 -2.88 12.99 0.98
C LYS A 94 -2.60 11.60 0.43
N LEU A 95 -1.35 11.35 0.08
CA LEU A 95 -0.89 10.06 -0.43
C LEU A 95 -1.04 8.95 0.63
N ILE A 96 -0.56 9.17 1.85
CA ILE A 96 -0.69 8.15 2.92
C ILE A 96 -2.16 7.90 3.28
N LEU A 97 -2.98 8.95 3.38
CA LEU A 97 -4.40 8.82 3.74
C LEU A 97 -5.19 8.04 2.68
N SER A 98 -4.99 8.36 1.40
CA SER A 98 -5.60 7.61 0.30
C SER A 98 -5.11 6.15 0.26
N ASN A 99 -3.81 5.91 0.48
CA ASN A 99 -3.28 4.55 0.58
C ASN A 99 -3.88 3.78 1.76
N ALA A 100 -4.06 4.42 2.92
CA ALA A 100 -4.70 3.79 4.08
C ALA A 100 -6.13 3.32 3.77
N PHE A 101 -6.92 4.11 3.02
CA PHE A 101 -8.24 3.68 2.54
C PHE A 101 -8.14 2.50 1.57
N ILE A 102 -7.19 2.50 0.62
CA ILE A 102 -6.95 1.35 -0.25
C ILE A 102 -6.58 0.09 0.56
N LEU A 103 -5.79 0.21 1.63
CA LEU A 103 -5.49 -0.93 2.51
C LEU A 103 -6.73 -1.46 3.23
N LEU A 104 -7.63 -0.58 3.68
CA LEU A 104 -8.92 -0.97 4.27
C LEU A 104 -9.83 -1.69 3.25
N ALA A 105 -9.81 -1.26 1.99
CA ALA A 105 -10.50 -1.95 0.90
C ALA A 105 -9.90 -3.34 0.64
N LEU A 106 -8.58 -3.43 0.51
CA LEU A 106 -7.86 -4.70 0.32
C LEU A 106 -8.16 -5.70 1.45
N ARG A 107 -8.20 -5.23 2.70
CA ARG A 107 -8.58 -6.05 3.86
C ARG A 107 -9.93 -6.73 3.68
N ARG A 108 -10.94 -5.99 3.19
CA ARG A 108 -12.29 -6.54 2.94
C ARG A 108 -12.28 -7.49 1.76
N LEU A 109 -11.68 -7.11 0.62
CA LEU A 109 -11.68 -7.89 -0.61
C LEU A 109 -10.93 -9.22 -0.48
N ILE A 110 -9.74 -9.24 0.13
CA ILE A 110 -8.93 -10.45 0.29
C ILE A 110 -9.68 -11.47 1.17
N SER A 111 -10.35 -11.00 2.23
CA SER A 111 -11.13 -11.86 3.12
C SER A 111 -12.45 -12.38 2.55
N MET A 112 -12.84 -12.01 1.32
CA MET A 112 -14.07 -12.53 0.70
C MET A 112 -14.02 -14.03 0.40
N HIS A 113 -12.84 -14.66 0.40
CA HIS A 113 -12.74 -16.11 0.21
C HIS A 113 -13.48 -16.91 1.29
N SER A 114 -13.67 -16.35 2.48
CA SER A 114 -14.42 -17.01 3.55
C SER A 114 -15.94 -16.99 3.34
N MET A 115 -16.44 -16.25 2.34
CA MET A 115 -17.87 -16.11 2.01
C MET A 115 -18.77 -15.60 3.15
N ILE A 116 -18.18 -15.16 4.26
CA ILE A 116 -18.89 -14.50 5.36
C ILE A 116 -19.19 -13.06 4.94
N THR A 117 -20.48 -12.68 4.97
CA THR A 117 -21.02 -11.35 4.65
C THR A 117 -20.42 -10.67 3.39
N PRO A 118 -20.51 -11.31 2.20
CA PRO A 118 -19.87 -10.81 0.99
C PRO A 118 -20.43 -9.45 0.54
N LYS A 119 -21.72 -9.19 0.77
CA LYS A 119 -22.39 -7.93 0.41
C LYS A 119 -21.81 -6.73 1.17
N GLU A 120 -21.64 -6.86 2.48
CA GLU A 120 -21.00 -5.87 3.34
C GLU A 120 -19.54 -5.63 2.94
N LYS A 121 -18.79 -6.71 2.64
CA LYS A 121 -17.40 -6.58 2.18
C LYS A 121 -17.27 -5.81 0.87
N ILE A 122 -18.20 -6.04 -0.09
CA ILE A 122 -18.24 -5.31 -1.36
C ILE A 122 -18.57 -3.83 -1.12
N PHE A 123 -19.57 -3.54 -0.29
CA PHE A 123 -19.96 -2.18 0.05
C PHE A 123 -18.81 -1.43 0.71
N ASP A 124 -18.25 -1.99 1.79
CA ASP A 124 -17.14 -1.41 2.54
C ASP A 124 -15.94 -1.15 1.61
N ALA A 125 -15.55 -2.13 0.81
CA ALA A 125 -14.40 -1.98 -0.09
C ALA A 125 -14.63 -0.87 -1.12
N SER A 126 -15.82 -0.83 -1.71
CA SER A 126 -16.18 0.21 -2.68
C SER A 126 -16.19 1.59 -2.01
N LEU A 127 -16.77 1.71 -0.82
CA LEU A 127 -16.82 2.95 -0.04
C LEU A 127 -15.40 3.47 0.24
N TRP A 128 -14.49 2.62 0.71
CA TRP A 128 -13.09 3.01 0.96
C TRP A 128 -12.38 3.45 -0.32
N ILE A 129 -12.60 2.77 -1.45
CA ILE A 129 -12.01 3.16 -2.74
C ILE A 129 -12.54 4.52 -3.21
N PHE A 130 -13.84 4.78 -3.07
CA PHE A 130 -14.41 6.09 -3.40
C PHE A 130 -13.85 7.20 -2.51
N LEU A 131 -13.72 6.96 -1.19
CA LEU A 131 -13.05 7.91 -0.29
C LEU A 131 -11.58 8.16 -0.69
N ALA A 132 -10.85 7.12 -1.10
CA ALA A 132 -9.50 7.28 -1.63
C ALA A 132 -9.49 8.15 -2.90
N SER A 133 -10.46 7.93 -3.80
CA SER A 133 -10.59 8.68 -5.06
C SER A 133 -11.00 10.15 -4.88
N LEU A 134 -11.61 10.52 -3.75
CA LEU A 134 -11.85 11.93 -3.42
C LEU A 134 -10.54 12.67 -3.09
N ILE A 135 -9.54 11.95 -2.57
CA ILE A 135 -8.23 12.51 -2.23
C ILE A 135 -7.30 12.47 -3.44
N ASN A 136 -7.23 11.31 -4.11
CA ASN A 136 -6.41 11.06 -5.28
C ASN A 136 -7.25 10.34 -6.35
N PHE A 137 -7.71 11.08 -7.36
CA PHE A 137 -8.70 10.62 -8.34
C PHE A 137 -8.46 9.20 -8.90
N TRP A 138 -7.24 8.90 -9.37
CA TRP A 138 -6.95 7.62 -10.04
C TRP A 138 -7.01 6.39 -9.13
N CYS A 139 -7.11 6.54 -7.81
CA CYS A 139 -7.44 5.44 -6.91
C CYS A 139 -8.77 4.75 -7.28
N ILE A 140 -9.65 5.41 -8.04
CA ILE A 140 -10.88 4.83 -8.58
C ILE A 140 -10.66 3.52 -9.35
N LEU A 141 -9.49 3.33 -9.98
CA LEU A 141 -9.14 2.11 -10.70
C LEU A 141 -9.17 0.85 -9.83
N PHE A 142 -9.02 0.98 -8.51
CA PHE A 142 -9.17 -0.14 -7.58
C PHE A 142 -10.58 -0.74 -7.56
N LEU A 143 -11.60 -0.08 -8.13
CA LEU A 143 -12.91 -0.71 -8.35
C LEU A 143 -12.83 -1.94 -9.25
N LEU A 144 -11.87 -2.01 -10.17
CA LEU A 144 -11.61 -3.23 -10.96
C LEU A 144 -11.31 -4.42 -10.05
N LEU A 145 -10.67 -4.19 -8.90
CA LEU A 145 -10.41 -5.22 -7.91
C LEU A 145 -11.70 -5.67 -7.18
N VAL A 146 -12.65 -4.75 -6.98
CA VAL A 146 -13.98 -5.09 -6.43
C VAL A 146 -14.73 -5.99 -7.39
N PHE A 147 -14.82 -5.61 -8.67
CA PHE A 147 -15.52 -6.40 -9.68
C PHE A 147 -14.86 -7.77 -9.92
N SER A 148 -13.53 -7.83 -9.98
CA SER A 148 -12.82 -9.13 -10.05
C SER A 148 -13.10 -9.99 -8.80
N SER A 149 -13.22 -9.39 -7.61
CA SER A 149 -13.58 -10.13 -6.40
C SER A 149 -15.02 -10.66 -6.44
N ILE A 150 -15.97 -9.92 -7.02
CA ILE A 150 -17.35 -10.38 -7.26
C ILE A 150 -17.34 -11.56 -8.24
N ILE A 151 -16.64 -11.43 -9.37
CA ILE A 151 -16.53 -12.49 -10.38
C ILE A 151 -16.01 -13.79 -9.75
N LEU A 152 -14.96 -13.69 -8.94
CA LEU A 152 -14.29 -14.86 -8.35
C LEU A 152 -15.10 -15.58 -7.27
N HIS A 153 -16.04 -14.91 -6.58
CA HIS A 153 -16.68 -15.48 -5.38
C HIS A 153 -18.21 -15.50 -5.43
N VAL A 154 -18.84 -14.45 -5.98
CA VAL A 154 -20.26 -14.17 -5.79
C VAL A 154 -20.92 -13.62 -7.06
N SER A 155 -20.52 -14.12 -8.23
CA SER A 155 -20.97 -13.64 -9.54
C SER A 155 -22.45 -13.90 -9.84
N ARG A 156 -23.04 -14.94 -9.23
CA ARG A 156 -24.41 -15.42 -9.54
C ARG A 156 -25.53 -14.48 -9.09
N ASP A 157 -25.34 -13.73 -8.00
CA ASP A 157 -26.36 -12.81 -7.48
C ASP A 157 -26.15 -11.42 -8.07
N TYR A 158 -27.07 -11.00 -8.95
CA TYR A 158 -27.03 -9.70 -9.63
C TYR A 158 -26.98 -8.53 -8.64
N ARG A 159 -27.52 -8.69 -7.41
CA ARG A 159 -27.53 -7.64 -6.39
C ARG A 159 -26.10 -7.25 -6.00
N ASN A 160 -25.15 -8.19 -6.02
CA ASN A 160 -23.76 -7.91 -5.67
C ASN A 160 -23.10 -6.93 -6.64
N TRP A 161 -23.52 -6.93 -7.91
CA TRP A 161 -23.02 -6.03 -8.93
C TRP A 161 -23.54 -4.60 -8.76
N LEU A 162 -24.68 -4.43 -8.09
CA LEU A 162 -25.27 -3.12 -7.80
C LEU A 162 -24.62 -2.43 -6.58
N ILE A 163 -24.05 -3.20 -5.65
CA ILE A 163 -23.51 -2.68 -4.39
C ILE A 163 -22.43 -1.60 -4.57
N PRO A 164 -21.45 -1.72 -5.49
CA PRO A 164 -20.47 -0.66 -5.73
C PRO A 164 -21.12 0.68 -6.11
N PHE A 165 -22.21 0.67 -6.88
CA PHE A 165 -22.94 1.88 -7.24
C PHE A 165 -23.67 2.50 -6.04
N ILE A 166 -24.18 1.67 -5.12
CA ILE A 166 -24.77 2.19 -3.87
C ILE A 166 -23.70 2.92 -3.05
N ALA A 167 -22.51 2.34 -2.91
CA ALA A 167 -21.39 2.97 -2.23
C ALA A 167 -20.94 4.28 -2.91
N PHE A 168 -20.95 4.31 -4.26
CA PHE A 168 -20.68 5.53 -5.02
C PHE A 168 -21.63 6.65 -4.64
N PHE A 169 -22.95 6.41 -4.67
CA PHE A 169 -23.95 7.42 -4.31
C PHE A 169 -23.82 7.84 -2.85
N THR A 170 -23.51 6.93 -1.93
CA THR A 170 -23.26 7.27 -0.53
C THR A 170 -22.10 8.26 -0.40
N VAL A 171 -20.95 7.96 -1.01
CA VAL A 171 -19.76 8.84 -0.94
C VAL A 171 -20.01 10.16 -1.67
N LEU A 172 -20.70 10.13 -2.81
CA LEU A 172 -21.04 11.32 -3.58
C LEU A 172 -21.93 12.27 -2.77
N VAL A 173 -23.01 11.77 -2.16
CA VAL A 173 -23.90 12.62 -1.35
C VAL A 173 -23.13 13.21 -0.16
N ILE A 174 -22.37 12.41 0.57
CA ILE A 174 -21.58 12.89 1.72
C ILE A 174 -20.53 13.92 1.26
N GLY A 175 -19.83 13.65 0.15
CA GLY A 175 -18.80 14.54 -0.40
C GLY A 175 -19.36 15.88 -0.87
N LEU A 176 -20.53 15.87 -1.52
CA LEU A 176 -21.24 17.09 -1.90
C LEU A 176 -21.69 17.90 -0.67
N MET A 177 -22.27 17.24 0.33
CA MET A 177 -22.69 17.91 1.57
C MET A 177 -21.50 18.53 2.30
N PHE A 178 -20.39 17.81 2.40
CA PHE A 178 -19.15 18.31 2.99
C PHE A 178 -18.61 19.52 2.22
N SER A 179 -18.57 19.43 0.89
CA SER A 179 -18.10 20.55 0.07
C SER A 179 -18.99 21.79 0.23
N LEU A 180 -20.32 21.65 0.15
CA LEU A 180 -21.23 22.78 0.27
C LEU A 180 -21.17 23.44 1.65
N ALA A 181 -20.98 22.65 2.73
CA ALA A 181 -21.00 23.15 4.09
C ALA A 181 -19.65 23.72 4.56
N LEU A 182 -18.53 23.08 4.21
CA LEU A 182 -17.21 23.37 4.82
C LEU A 182 -16.15 23.80 3.80
N TYR A 183 -16.22 23.31 2.56
CA TYR A 183 -15.18 23.59 1.56
C TYR A 183 -15.76 23.69 0.13
N PRO A 184 -16.44 24.80 -0.23
CA PRO A 184 -17.12 24.94 -1.51
C PRO A 184 -16.18 24.90 -2.72
N ALA A 185 -14.93 25.35 -2.53
CA ALA A 185 -13.88 25.31 -3.54
C ALA A 185 -13.52 23.88 -3.99
N PHE A 186 -13.85 22.85 -3.21
CA PHE A 186 -13.60 21.46 -3.59
C PHE A 186 -14.22 21.11 -4.95
N LEU A 187 -15.43 21.58 -5.23
CA LEU A 187 -16.14 21.27 -6.48
C LEU A 187 -15.43 21.80 -7.72
N THR A 188 -14.71 22.92 -7.60
CA THR A 188 -13.96 23.51 -8.72
C THR A 188 -12.53 23.00 -8.82
N LEU A 189 -11.94 22.57 -7.68
CA LEU A 189 -10.58 22.03 -7.62
C LEU A 189 -10.51 20.54 -7.95
N TYR A 190 -11.51 19.75 -7.57
CA TYR A 190 -11.52 18.29 -7.76
C TYR A 190 -11.39 17.88 -9.24
N PRO A 191 -12.14 18.47 -10.20
CA PRO A 191 -11.99 18.12 -11.61
C PRO A 191 -10.60 18.39 -12.19
N LYS A 192 -9.83 19.32 -11.59
CA LYS A 192 -8.46 19.61 -12.04
C LYS A 192 -7.47 18.48 -11.76
N GLN A 193 -7.85 17.50 -10.93
CA GLN A 193 -7.05 16.28 -10.72
C GLN A 193 -7.25 15.25 -11.85
N ILE A 194 -8.28 15.43 -12.68
CA ILE A 194 -8.68 14.49 -13.72
C ILE A 194 -7.92 14.81 -15.00
N TYR A 195 -6.63 14.49 -15.01
CA TYR A 195 -5.84 14.48 -16.23
C TYR A 195 -4.78 13.39 -16.13
N VAL A 196 -4.28 13.00 -17.29
CA VAL A 196 -3.19 12.04 -17.43
C VAL A 196 -1.98 12.80 -17.92
N ASP A 197 -0.86 12.66 -17.21
CA ASP A 197 0.43 13.17 -17.68
C ASP A 197 1.37 12.03 -18.02
N PHE A 198 1.60 11.82 -19.31
CA PHE A 198 2.54 10.82 -19.77
C PHE A 198 4.00 11.29 -19.75
N LYS A 199 4.27 12.58 -19.47
CA LYS A 199 5.64 13.08 -19.37
C LYS A 199 6.37 12.33 -18.27
N VAL A 200 7.49 11.73 -18.64
CA VAL A 200 8.42 11.16 -17.66
C VAL A 200 9.14 12.36 -17.06
N LYS A 201 8.90 12.62 -15.77
CA LYS A 201 9.66 13.64 -15.03
C LYS A 201 11.12 13.22 -15.05
N ASP A 202 12.00 14.17 -15.39
CA ASP A 202 13.44 13.90 -15.34
C ASP A 202 13.82 13.46 -13.93
N LEU A 203 14.58 12.39 -13.90
CA LEU A 203 15.05 11.70 -12.71
C LEU A 203 16.17 12.53 -12.05
N THR A 204 15.80 13.60 -11.33
CA THR A 204 16.73 14.65 -10.90
C THR A 204 17.76 14.22 -9.84
N ASN A 205 17.43 13.25 -8.98
CA ASN A 205 18.34 12.78 -7.92
C ASN A 205 18.79 11.32 -8.18
N ILE A 206 20.11 11.12 -8.31
CA ILE A 206 20.73 9.80 -8.54
C ILE A 206 20.28 8.77 -7.50
N PHE A 207 20.16 9.14 -6.22
CA PHE A 207 19.78 8.21 -5.15
C PHE A 207 18.30 7.83 -5.19
N GLN A 208 17.43 8.74 -5.62
CA GLN A 208 16.03 8.40 -5.90
C GLN A 208 15.94 7.39 -7.06
N ASN A 209 16.80 7.53 -8.08
CA ASN A 209 16.83 6.61 -9.22
C ASN A 209 17.30 5.22 -8.82
N ILE A 210 18.34 5.15 -7.98
CA ILE A 210 18.81 3.89 -7.40
C ILE A 210 17.69 3.23 -6.59
N ALA A 211 16.96 4.00 -5.78
CA ALA A 211 15.83 3.48 -5.01
C ALA A 211 14.71 2.92 -5.91
N VAL A 212 14.34 3.65 -6.97
CA VAL A 212 13.37 3.17 -7.97
C VAL A 212 13.88 1.90 -8.65
N ALA A 213 15.15 1.84 -9.06
CA ALA A 213 15.73 0.68 -9.72
C ALA A 213 15.71 -0.56 -8.81
N ILE A 214 16.11 -0.41 -7.54
CA ILE A 214 16.01 -1.47 -6.53
C ILE A 214 14.56 -1.95 -6.42
N TYR A 215 13.61 -1.02 -6.31
CA TYR A 215 12.19 -1.35 -6.17
C TYR A 215 11.63 -2.09 -7.39
N ILE A 216 11.96 -1.65 -8.61
CA ILE A 216 11.52 -2.30 -9.85
C ILE A 216 12.06 -3.74 -9.93
N VAL A 217 13.35 -3.94 -9.67
CA VAL A 217 13.95 -5.28 -9.70
C VAL A 217 13.30 -6.19 -8.66
N VAL A 218 13.13 -5.71 -7.43
CA VAL A 218 12.52 -6.47 -6.33
C VAL A 218 11.06 -6.79 -6.61
N SER A 219 10.28 -5.82 -7.12
CA SER A 219 8.87 -6.02 -7.46
C SER A 219 8.68 -6.99 -8.62
N LEU A 220 9.56 -6.95 -9.63
CA LEU A 220 9.54 -7.90 -10.75
C LEU A 220 9.86 -9.32 -10.28
N ILE A 221 10.90 -9.49 -9.45
CA ILE A 221 11.23 -10.79 -8.84
C ILE A 221 10.04 -11.31 -8.02
N ALA A 222 9.45 -10.45 -7.19
CA ALA A 222 8.29 -10.80 -6.37
C ALA A 222 7.09 -11.22 -7.24
N PHE A 223 6.79 -10.48 -8.30
CA PHE A 223 5.69 -10.77 -9.21
C PHE A 223 5.91 -12.09 -9.97
N VAL A 224 7.07 -12.26 -10.63
CA VAL A 224 7.39 -13.45 -11.41
C VAL A 224 7.42 -14.70 -10.53
N SER A 225 8.07 -14.63 -9.36
CA SER A 225 8.09 -15.75 -8.41
C SER A 225 6.69 -16.12 -7.93
N MET A 226 5.83 -15.13 -7.70
CA MET A 226 4.45 -15.38 -7.28
C MET A 226 3.64 -16.14 -8.34
N LEU A 227 3.84 -15.86 -9.63
CA LEU A 227 3.18 -16.59 -10.71
C LEU A 227 3.53 -18.09 -10.70
N PHE A 228 4.78 -18.44 -10.44
CA PHE A 228 5.22 -19.84 -10.34
C PHE A 228 4.72 -20.51 -9.05
N ILE A 229 4.74 -19.80 -7.92
CA ILE A 229 4.32 -20.35 -6.62
C ILE A 229 2.80 -20.58 -6.58
N LEU A 230 2.01 -19.79 -7.33
CA LEU A 230 0.55 -19.80 -7.26
C LEU A 230 -0.05 -21.21 -7.46
N GLN A 231 0.50 -22.01 -8.38
CA GLN A 231 0.00 -23.36 -8.68
C GLN A 231 0.20 -24.36 -7.54
N SER A 232 1.17 -24.11 -6.66
CA SER A 232 1.50 -24.97 -5.51
C SER A 232 0.70 -24.67 -4.25
N LYS A 233 -0.11 -23.60 -4.26
CA LYS A 233 -0.87 -23.14 -3.09
C LYS A 233 -2.20 -23.88 -2.96
N MET A 234 -2.70 -23.98 -1.74
CA MET A 234 -4.01 -24.58 -1.46
C MET A 234 -5.13 -23.81 -2.19
N SER A 235 -6.09 -24.55 -2.75
CA SER A 235 -7.17 -24.02 -3.60
C SER A 235 -7.89 -22.78 -3.03
N HIS A 236 -8.19 -22.79 -1.73
CA HIS A 236 -8.88 -21.66 -1.07
C HIS A 236 -8.01 -20.39 -0.95
N LEU A 237 -6.68 -20.51 -0.89
CA LEU A 237 -5.75 -19.38 -0.84
C LEU A 237 -5.41 -18.84 -2.23
N ILE A 238 -5.52 -19.65 -3.29
CA ILE A 238 -5.24 -19.24 -4.68
C ILE A 238 -6.04 -17.99 -5.03
N SER A 239 -7.32 -17.91 -4.63
CA SER A 239 -8.14 -16.75 -4.95
C SER A 239 -7.69 -15.47 -4.23
N SER A 240 -7.19 -15.58 -3.01
CA SER A 240 -6.63 -14.44 -2.26
C SER A 240 -5.33 -13.95 -2.91
N TYR A 241 -4.48 -14.87 -3.37
CA TYR A 241 -3.25 -14.55 -4.08
C TYR A 241 -3.49 -13.93 -5.47
N ARG A 242 -4.52 -14.38 -6.21
CA ARG A 242 -4.94 -13.73 -7.47
C ARG A 242 -5.33 -12.28 -7.24
N LYS A 243 -6.05 -11.97 -6.15
CA LYS A 243 -6.39 -10.58 -5.79
C LYS A 243 -5.14 -9.75 -5.49
N ILE A 244 -4.11 -10.32 -4.88
CA ILE A 244 -2.84 -9.61 -4.63
C ILE A 244 -2.15 -9.26 -5.95
N ILE A 245 -2.10 -10.22 -6.88
CA ILE A 245 -1.55 -9.99 -8.23
C ILE A 245 -2.35 -8.91 -8.97
N PHE A 246 -3.69 -8.98 -8.95
CA PHE A 246 -4.52 -7.94 -9.56
C PHE A 246 -4.36 -6.58 -8.88
N ALA A 247 -4.25 -6.53 -7.55
CA ALA A 247 -3.99 -5.31 -6.80
C ALA A 247 -2.65 -4.68 -7.22
N PHE A 248 -1.60 -5.48 -7.42
CA PHE A 248 -0.31 -5.01 -7.92
C PHE A 248 -0.42 -4.41 -9.33
N LEU A 249 -1.08 -5.11 -10.26
CA LEU A 249 -1.25 -4.63 -11.64
C LEU A 249 -2.08 -3.34 -11.71
N ILE A 250 -3.15 -3.25 -10.91
CA ILE A 250 -3.98 -2.04 -10.83
C ILE A 250 -3.18 -0.90 -10.20
N ALA A 251 -2.45 -1.14 -9.11
CA ALA A 251 -1.61 -0.12 -8.47
C ALA A 251 -0.51 0.41 -9.42
N LEU A 252 0.05 -0.46 -10.26
CA LEU A 252 1.00 -0.07 -11.30
C LEU A 252 0.34 0.75 -12.41
N ALA A 253 -0.87 0.40 -12.83
CA ALA A 253 -1.66 1.25 -13.73
C ALA A 253 -1.97 2.62 -13.11
N VAL A 254 -2.32 2.68 -11.82
CA VAL A 254 -2.51 3.93 -11.08
C VAL A 254 -1.24 4.78 -11.12
N TYR A 255 -0.07 4.20 -10.83
CA TYR A 255 1.21 4.90 -10.91
C TYR A 255 1.48 5.51 -12.29
N PHE A 256 1.19 4.79 -13.37
CA PHE A 256 1.44 5.28 -14.73
C PHE A 256 0.49 6.38 -15.20
N VAL A 257 -0.73 6.41 -14.66
CA VAL A 257 -1.78 7.36 -15.07
C VAL A 257 -1.82 8.60 -14.16
N MET A 258 -1.23 8.54 -12.96
CA MET A 258 -1.19 9.68 -12.04
C MET A 258 -0.54 10.93 -12.69
N PRO A 259 -1.15 12.12 -12.48
CA PRO A 259 -0.54 13.37 -12.89
C PRO A 259 0.72 13.66 -12.09
N GLU A 260 1.69 14.37 -12.68
CA GLU A 260 2.97 14.72 -12.06
C GLU A 260 3.69 13.49 -11.48
N LYS A 261 4.41 12.73 -12.31
CA LYS A 261 5.03 11.45 -11.90
C LYS A 261 6.01 11.60 -10.73
N HIS A 262 5.49 11.46 -9.51
CA HIS A 262 6.25 11.33 -8.28
C HIS A 262 6.43 9.85 -7.93
N ASN A 263 7.66 9.45 -7.61
CA ASN A 263 7.97 8.06 -7.28
C ASN A 263 7.27 7.56 -6.00
N SER A 264 6.83 8.48 -5.14
CA SER A 264 6.03 8.19 -3.95
C SER A 264 4.69 7.52 -4.28
N TYR A 265 4.10 7.73 -5.47
CA TYR A 265 2.88 7.04 -5.91
C TYR A 265 3.02 5.51 -6.01
N LEU A 266 4.26 4.98 -6.03
CA LEU A 266 4.50 3.54 -5.92
C LEU A 266 3.98 2.94 -4.60
N ILE A 267 3.66 3.76 -3.59
CA ILE A 267 3.13 3.30 -2.30
C ILE A 267 1.94 2.33 -2.42
N TYR A 268 1.06 2.53 -3.41
CA TYR A 268 -0.09 1.64 -3.64
C TYR A 268 0.33 0.22 -4.03
N THR A 269 1.56 0.02 -4.51
CA THR A 269 2.13 -1.28 -4.86
C THR A 269 2.86 -1.96 -3.69
N PHE A 270 3.20 -1.22 -2.62
CA PHE A 270 4.09 -1.71 -1.56
C PHE A 270 3.55 -2.95 -0.84
N VAL A 271 2.27 -2.96 -0.46
CA VAL A 271 1.66 -4.10 0.24
C VAL A 271 1.59 -5.34 -0.66
N PRO A 272 1.06 -5.26 -1.91
CA PRO A 272 1.12 -6.40 -2.82
C PRO A 272 2.53 -6.97 -3.02
N VAL A 273 3.53 -6.10 -3.25
CA VAL A 273 4.92 -6.53 -3.43
C VAL A 273 5.49 -7.14 -2.16
N ALA A 274 5.23 -6.56 -0.98
CA ALA A 274 5.71 -7.09 0.29
C ALA A 274 5.17 -8.50 0.55
N ILE A 275 3.90 -8.76 0.22
CA ILE A 275 3.28 -10.08 0.39
C ILE A 275 3.88 -11.09 -0.60
N MET A 276 4.01 -10.73 -1.87
CA MET A 276 4.60 -11.60 -2.89
C MET A 276 6.06 -11.94 -2.56
N LEU A 277 6.86 -10.95 -2.16
CA LEU A 277 8.26 -11.14 -1.79
C LEU A 277 8.40 -11.98 -0.50
N THR A 278 7.50 -11.81 0.47
CA THR A 278 7.44 -12.69 1.65
C THR A 278 7.25 -14.15 1.25
N ASN A 279 6.35 -14.42 0.31
CA ASN A 279 6.11 -15.78 -0.21
C ASN A 279 7.35 -16.34 -0.93
N TYR A 280 8.04 -15.51 -1.72
CA TYR A 280 9.31 -15.90 -2.32
C TYR A 280 10.36 -16.26 -1.26
N LEU A 281 10.55 -15.42 -0.24
CA LEU A 281 11.50 -15.68 0.86
C LEU A 281 11.17 -16.95 1.65
N GLU A 282 9.90 -17.37 1.70
CA GLU A 282 9.48 -18.63 2.33
C GLU A 282 9.82 -19.88 1.50
N THR A 283 10.04 -19.75 0.19
CA THR A 283 10.44 -20.87 -0.67
C THR A 283 11.94 -21.18 -0.61
N ILE A 284 12.75 -20.21 -0.19
CA ILE A 284 14.20 -20.34 -0.10
C ILE A 284 14.57 -21.26 1.08
N LYS A 285 15.07 -22.46 0.77
CA LYS A 285 15.50 -23.45 1.78
C LYS A 285 16.81 -23.07 2.48
N LYS A 286 17.75 -22.44 1.75
CA LYS A 286 19.08 -22.07 2.29
C LYS A 286 18.98 -20.79 3.13
N ILE A 287 19.17 -20.91 4.44
CA ILE A 287 19.06 -19.79 5.40
C ILE A 287 20.01 -18.65 5.04
N TRP A 288 21.26 -18.94 4.68
CA TRP A 288 22.24 -17.88 4.36
C TRP A 288 21.85 -17.04 3.13
N LEU A 289 21.25 -17.64 2.10
CA LEU A 289 20.75 -16.90 0.93
C LEU A 289 19.58 -15.99 1.32
N LYS A 290 18.64 -16.51 2.12
CA LYS A 290 17.52 -15.71 2.64
C LYS A 290 18.02 -14.53 3.47
N GLU A 291 19.04 -14.75 4.30
CA GLU A 291 19.67 -13.71 5.10
C GLU A 291 20.36 -12.65 4.25
N GLY A 292 21.13 -13.09 3.24
CA GLY A 292 21.79 -12.19 2.31
C GLY A 292 20.80 -11.26 1.61
N ILE A 293 19.68 -11.81 1.09
CA ILE A 293 18.66 -10.99 0.39
C ILE A 293 18.03 -9.96 1.34
N VAL A 294 17.57 -10.37 2.52
CA VAL A 294 16.92 -9.46 3.46
C VAL A 294 17.89 -8.40 3.98
N LEU A 295 19.12 -8.80 4.32
CA LEU A 295 20.15 -7.89 4.80
C LEU A 295 20.56 -6.89 3.72
N LEU A 296 20.71 -7.34 2.46
CA LEU A 296 21.01 -6.47 1.33
C LEU A 296 19.89 -5.46 1.10
N LEU A 297 18.62 -5.86 1.19
CA LEU A 297 17.49 -4.94 1.06
C LEU A 297 17.45 -3.90 2.18
N VAL A 298 17.66 -4.33 3.44
CA VAL A 298 17.70 -3.41 4.59
C VAL A 298 18.83 -2.41 4.42
N LEU A 299 20.06 -2.88 4.15
CA LEU A 299 21.21 -2.00 4.00
C LEU A 299 21.06 -1.06 2.80
N ALA A 300 20.64 -1.58 1.64
CA ALA A 300 20.43 -0.76 0.46
C ALA A 300 19.38 0.34 0.74
N SER A 301 18.26 -0.01 1.37
CA SER A 301 17.21 0.96 1.71
C SER A 301 17.66 2.02 2.71
N LEU A 302 18.42 1.64 3.75
CA LEU A 302 18.95 2.59 4.73
C LEU A 302 20.00 3.53 4.13
N VAL A 303 20.89 2.99 3.29
CA VAL A 303 21.92 3.79 2.61
C VAL A 303 21.27 4.77 1.64
N THR A 304 20.32 4.32 0.81
CA THR A 304 19.60 5.22 -0.10
C THR A 304 18.77 6.25 0.66
N TYR A 305 18.16 5.87 1.77
CA TYR A 305 17.38 6.76 2.61
C TYR A 305 18.24 7.91 3.17
N LEU A 306 19.39 7.59 3.75
CA LEU A 306 20.31 8.61 4.28
C LEU A 306 20.84 9.53 3.18
N LEU A 307 21.24 8.96 2.03
CA LEU A 307 21.79 9.72 0.90
C LEU A 307 20.76 10.55 0.14
N GLN A 308 19.46 10.25 0.27
CA GLN A 308 18.39 11.09 -0.28
C GLN A 308 18.06 12.29 0.61
N ILE A 309 18.39 12.23 1.90
CA ILE A 309 18.04 13.25 2.90
C ILE A 309 19.19 14.21 3.16
N LEU A 310 20.43 13.72 3.10
CA LEU A 310 21.67 14.50 3.17
C LEU A 310 21.91 15.27 1.87
#